data_AF-A0A7W5KSW9-F1
#
_entry.id   AF-A0A7W5KSW9-F1
#
_cell.length_a   1.000
_cell.length_b   1.000
_cell.length_c   1.000
_cell.angle_alpha   90.00
_cell.angle_beta   90.00
_cell.angle_gamma   90.00
#
_symmetry.space_group_name_H-M   'P 1'
#
loop_
_entity.id
_entity.type
_entity.pdbx_description
1 polymer ?
#
loop_
_entity_poly.entity_id
_entity_poly.type
_entity_poly.pdbx_seq_one_letter_code
_entity_poly.pdbx_strand_id
1 'polypeptide(L)'
;MLAPPNNGSEIVDVFGEMLPFHWINGPAGRELGTGQTALPKLLPLPDYPVGIIAGDISVNPLFNSIIKRRNDGKVSVASTRLEGATDHLVLHTTHTFMMFNPIVIAEIVNFVEKGAFQHGLTMQEASTALLAMFR
;
A
#
# COMPACT_ATOMS: atom_id res chain seq x y z
N MET A 1 -0.79 4.39 6.35
CA MET A 1 -1.33 3.21 5.62
C MET A 1 -0.25 2.66 4.70
N LEU A 2 -0.14 1.33 4.59
CA LEU A 2 0.82 0.66 3.70
C LEU A 2 0.06 -0.02 2.56
N ALA A 3 0.35 0.39 1.32
CA ALA A 3 -0.28 -0.09 0.10
C ALA A 3 -1.81 -0.31 0.18
N PRO A 4 -2.59 0.65 0.73
CA PRO A 4 -4.03 0.45 0.90
C PRO A 4 -4.73 0.40 -0.47
N PRO A 5 -5.69 -0.52 -0.70
CA PRO A 5 -6.53 -0.49 -1.90
C PRO A 5 -7.67 0.54 -1.76
N ASN A 6 -7.33 1.82 -1.52
CA ASN A 6 -8.33 2.89 -1.28
C ASN A 6 -9.31 3.07 -2.44
N ASN A 7 -8.89 2.76 -3.67
CA ASN A 7 -9.76 2.74 -4.85
C ASN A 7 -9.99 1.32 -5.39
N GLY A 8 -9.71 0.29 -4.58
CA GLY A 8 -9.85 -1.12 -4.92
C GLY A 8 -8.60 -1.75 -5.54
N SER A 9 -8.67 -3.05 -5.83
CA SER A 9 -7.64 -3.80 -6.55
C SER A 9 -8.23 -4.52 -7.75
N GLU A 10 -7.60 -4.34 -8.92
CA GLU A 10 -8.00 -5.00 -10.15
C GLU A 10 -7.89 -6.55 -10.05
N ILE A 11 -7.10 -7.07 -9.11
CA ILE A 11 -7.01 -8.52 -8.84
C ILE A 11 -8.34 -9.05 -8.30
N VAL A 12 -9.02 -8.27 -7.46
CA VAL A 12 -10.32 -8.67 -6.90
C VAL A 12 -11.37 -8.71 -8.01
N ASP A 13 -11.32 -7.81 -8.98
CA ASP A 13 -12.27 -7.81 -10.09
C ASP A 13 -12.10 -9.04 -11.02
N VAL A 14 -10.88 -9.58 -11.11
CA VAL A 14 -10.58 -10.77 -11.94
C VAL A 14 -10.86 -12.08 -11.21
N PHE A 15 -10.53 -12.16 -9.91
CA PHE A 15 -10.57 -13.43 -9.16
C PHE A 15 -11.65 -13.48 -8.07
N GLY A 16 -12.30 -12.36 -7.73
CA GLY A 16 -13.18 -12.23 -6.56
C GLY A 16 -14.34 -13.23 -6.52
N GLU A 17 -14.87 -13.60 -7.68
CA GLU A 17 -15.97 -14.56 -7.81
C GLU A 17 -15.53 -16.03 -7.83
N MET A 18 -14.21 -16.30 -7.84
CA MET A 18 -13.70 -17.66 -7.80
C MET A 18 -13.75 -18.25 -6.38
N LEU A 19 -14.30 -19.47 -6.25
CA LEU A 19 -14.36 -20.20 -4.98
C LEU A 19 -13.01 -20.30 -4.25
N PRO A 20 -11.87 -20.62 -4.91
CA PRO A 20 -10.55 -20.60 -4.26
C PRO A 20 -10.14 -19.23 -3.70
N PHE A 21 -10.49 -18.14 -4.38
CA PHE A 21 -10.18 -16.79 -3.91
C PHE A 21 -10.96 -16.47 -2.64
N HIS A 22 -12.24 -16.84 -2.61
CA HIS A 22 -13.10 -16.66 -1.44
C HIS A 22 -12.64 -17.49 -0.23
N TRP A 23 -12.21 -18.74 -0.42
CA TRP A 23 -11.71 -19.57 0.68
C TRP A 23 -10.46 -18.99 1.33
N ILE A 24 -9.59 -18.35 0.55
CA ILE A 24 -8.33 -17.77 1.05
C ILE A 24 -8.57 -16.39 1.68
N ASN A 25 -9.35 -15.52 1.04
CA ASN A 25 -9.46 -14.11 1.41
C ASN A 25 -10.76 -13.79 2.18
N GLY A 26 -11.68 -14.75 2.30
CA GLY A 26 -12.96 -14.59 2.96
C GLY A 26 -13.91 -13.61 2.24
N PRO A 27 -14.98 -13.17 2.92
CA PRO A 27 -15.93 -12.20 2.37
C PRO A 27 -15.30 -10.82 2.17
N ALA A 28 -14.44 -10.37 3.11
CA ALA A 28 -13.80 -9.06 3.07
C ALA A 28 -12.94 -8.86 1.81
N GLY A 29 -12.25 -9.91 1.32
CA GLY A 29 -11.46 -9.82 0.09
C GLY A 29 -12.25 -9.41 -1.14
N ARG A 30 -13.57 -9.71 -1.21
CA ARG A 30 -14.43 -9.32 -2.34
C ARG A 30 -14.91 -7.88 -2.28
N GLU A 31 -14.88 -7.28 -1.09
CA GLU A 31 -15.31 -5.89 -0.88
C GLU A 31 -14.26 -4.88 -1.39
N LEU A 32 -13.05 -5.36 -1.68
CA LEU A 32 -11.90 -4.58 -2.12
C LEU A 32 -11.78 -4.44 -3.65
N GLY A 33 -12.87 -4.68 -4.39
CA GLY A 33 -12.93 -4.47 -5.85
C GLY A 33 -12.85 -2.99 -6.26
N THR A 34 -12.81 -2.72 -7.56
CA THR A 34 -12.74 -1.33 -8.08
C THR A 34 -14.10 -0.73 -8.46
N GLY A 35 -15.20 -1.48 -8.30
CA GLY A 35 -16.56 -1.02 -8.59
C GLY A 35 -16.98 0.22 -7.80
N GLN A 36 -17.98 0.96 -8.28
CA GLN A 36 -18.47 2.19 -7.60
C GLN A 36 -19.09 1.89 -6.23
N THR A 37 -19.60 0.67 -6.04
CA THR A 37 -20.17 0.19 -4.78
C THR A 37 -19.15 -0.55 -3.92
N ALA A 38 -17.86 -0.55 -4.29
CA ALA A 38 -16.81 -1.18 -3.50
C ALA A 38 -16.66 -0.45 -2.16
N LEU A 39 -16.52 -1.21 -1.08
CA LEU A 39 -16.55 -0.67 0.27
C LEU A 39 -15.54 0.47 0.50
N PRO A 40 -14.27 0.38 0.03
CA PRO A 40 -13.30 1.48 0.21
C PRO A 40 -13.77 2.85 -0.30
N LYS A 41 -14.62 2.88 -1.34
CA LYS A 41 -15.14 4.13 -1.93
C LYS A 41 -16.34 4.72 -1.19
N LEU A 42 -16.94 3.94 -0.30
CA LEU A 42 -18.12 4.33 0.48
C LEU A 42 -17.77 4.80 1.90
N LEU A 43 -16.52 4.56 2.33
CA LEU A 43 -16.05 4.97 3.65
C LEU A 43 -15.81 6.48 3.68
N PRO A 44 -16.06 7.14 4.83
CA PRO A 44 -15.75 8.55 5.00
C PRO A 44 -14.24 8.80 4.89
N LEU A 45 -13.86 10.00 4.47
CA LEU A 45 -12.47 10.43 4.49
C LEU A 45 -11.98 10.55 5.94
N PRO A 46 -10.69 10.25 6.21
CA PRO A 46 -10.11 10.39 7.53
C PRO A 46 -10.12 11.87 7.98
N ASP A 47 -10.44 12.11 9.25
CA ASP A 47 -10.42 13.41 9.92
C ASP A 47 -9.13 13.66 10.71
N TYR A 48 -8.11 12.83 10.46
CA TYR A 48 -6.78 12.89 11.07
C TYR A 48 -5.68 12.79 10.00
N PRO A 49 -4.43 13.20 10.31
CA PRO A 49 -3.32 13.07 9.37
C PRO A 49 -3.07 11.62 8.94
N VAL A 50 -3.05 11.39 7.62
CA VAL A 50 -2.79 10.06 7.05
C VAL A 50 -1.63 10.12 6.07
N GLY A 51 -0.58 9.37 6.39
CA GLY A 51 0.54 9.09 5.48
C GLY A 51 0.30 7.77 4.75
N ILE A 52 0.59 7.74 3.46
CA ILE A 52 0.42 6.54 2.62
C ILE A 52 1.75 6.18 1.96
N ILE A 53 2.20 4.93 2.14
CA ILE A 53 3.37 4.38 1.43
C ILE A 53 2.88 3.36 0.41
N ALA A 54 3.20 3.55 -0.86
CA ALA A 54 2.88 2.64 -1.95
C ALA A 54 4.13 1.90 -2.45
N GLY A 55 3.99 0.62 -2.79
CA GLY A 55 5.00 -0.14 -3.52
C GLY A 55 4.85 -0.03 -5.04
N ASP A 56 5.92 -0.27 -5.77
CA ASP A 56 5.98 0.00 -7.20
C ASP A 56 6.60 -1.13 -8.06
N ILE A 57 6.99 -2.23 -7.40
CA ILE A 57 7.50 -3.44 -8.05
C ILE A 57 6.66 -4.66 -7.71
N SER A 58 6.38 -5.46 -8.73
CA SER A 58 5.73 -6.75 -8.65
C SER A 58 6.63 -7.81 -9.23
N VAL A 59 6.82 -8.89 -8.47
CA VAL A 59 7.63 -10.05 -8.87
C VAL A 59 6.80 -11.18 -9.48
N ASN A 60 5.47 -11.03 -9.57
CA ASN A 60 4.57 -12.05 -10.11
C ASN A 60 4.12 -11.66 -11.53
N PRO A 61 4.57 -12.38 -12.59
CA PRO A 61 4.20 -12.09 -13.97
C PRO A 61 2.68 -12.11 -14.23
N LEU A 62 1.94 -12.98 -13.54
CA LEU A 62 0.49 -13.07 -13.68
C LEU A 62 -0.18 -11.79 -13.21
N PHE A 63 0.17 -11.30 -12.02
CA PHE A 63 -0.43 -10.07 -11.46
C PHE A 63 0.00 -8.81 -12.23
N ASN A 64 1.22 -8.77 -12.75
CA ASN A 64 1.63 -7.70 -13.68
C ASN A 64 0.83 -7.69 -14.98
N SER A 65 0.37 -8.85 -15.45
CA SER A 65 -0.47 -8.88 -16.64
C SER A 65 -1.88 -8.33 -16.37
N ILE A 66 -2.35 -8.36 -15.12
CA ILE A 66 -3.65 -7.84 -14.68
C ILE A 66 -3.55 -6.34 -14.36
N ILE A 67 -2.62 -5.96 -13.48
CA ILE A 67 -2.42 -4.56 -13.09
C ILE A 67 -1.45 -3.90 -14.06
N LYS A 68 -1.99 -3.24 -15.10
CA LYS A 68 -1.17 -2.62 -16.17
C LYS A 68 -0.35 -1.41 -15.72
N ARG A 69 -0.71 -0.79 -14.60
CA ARG A 69 -0.04 0.40 -14.06
C ARG A 69 1.05 0.00 -13.08
N ARG A 70 1.91 0.95 -12.70
CA ARG A 70 2.92 0.78 -11.64
C ARG A 70 2.25 0.25 -10.36
N ASN A 71 2.74 -0.86 -9.81
CA ASN A 71 2.06 -1.62 -8.77
C ASN A 71 3.02 -2.49 -7.96
N ASP A 72 2.60 -2.91 -6.79
CA ASP A 72 3.37 -3.72 -5.85
C ASP A 72 3.09 -5.23 -5.91
N GLY A 73 2.34 -5.66 -6.93
CA GLY A 73 1.87 -7.03 -7.14
C GLY A 73 0.48 -7.31 -6.58
N LYS A 74 -0.15 -6.35 -5.89
CA LYS A 74 -1.53 -6.46 -5.39
C LYS A 74 -2.36 -5.21 -5.65
N VAL A 75 -1.76 -4.03 -5.49
CA VAL A 75 -2.44 -2.75 -5.57
C VAL A 75 -1.63 -1.81 -6.47
N SER A 76 -2.31 -1.10 -7.36
CA SER A 76 -1.65 -0.07 -8.16
C SER A 76 -1.31 1.15 -7.31
N VAL A 77 -0.20 1.83 -7.61
CA VAL A 77 0.19 3.08 -6.93
C VAL A 77 -0.94 4.11 -7.00
N ALA A 78 -1.64 4.18 -8.13
CA ALA A 78 -2.78 5.07 -8.30
C ALA A 78 -3.91 4.74 -7.32
N SER A 79 -4.24 3.45 -7.13
CA SER A 79 -5.31 3.04 -6.23
C SER A 79 -5.03 3.37 -4.76
N THR A 80 -3.75 3.39 -4.36
CA THR A 80 -3.37 3.75 -2.98
C THR A 80 -3.68 5.19 -2.60
N ARG A 81 -3.88 6.10 -3.57
CA ARG A 81 -4.14 7.51 -3.27
C ARG A 81 -5.48 7.68 -2.56
N LEU A 82 -5.53 8.61 -1.62
CA LEU A 82 -6.72 9.00 -0.88
C LEU A 82 -6.76 10.53 -0.81
N GLU A 83 -7.95 11.10 -1.05
CA GLU A 83 -8.16 12.53 -0.86
C GLU A 83 -7.94 12.91 0.61
N GLY A 84 -7.29 14.05 0.86
CA GLY A 84 -6.98 14.50 2.22
C GLY A 84 -5.79 13.80 2.89
N ALA A 85 -5.13 12.84 2.24
CA ALA A 85 -3.88 12.26 2.75
C ALA A 85 -2.80 13.35 2.89
N THR A 86 -2.14 13.38 4.04
CA THR A 86 -1.11 14.37 4.39
C THR A 86 0.15 14.20 3.55
N ASP A 87 0.54 12.96 3.28
CA ASP A 87 1.69 12.65 2.43
C ASP A 87 1.50 11.30 1.73
N HIS A 88 2.11 11.16 0.55
CA HIS A 88 2.09 9.95 -0.27
C HIS A 88 3.48 9.68 -0.82
N LEU A 89 4.10 8.59 -0.35
CA LEU A 89 5.43 8.17 -0.73
C LEU A 89 5.37 6.88 -1.56
N VAL A 90 6.14 6.83 -2.65
CA VAL A 90 6.27 5.61 -3.46
C VAL A 90 7.68 5.05 -3.32
N LEU A 91 7.78 3.78 -2.95
CA LEU A 91 9.04 3.08 -2.74
C LEU A 91 9.15 1.84 -3.61
N HIS A 92 10.39 1.49 -3.95
CA HIS A 92 10.69 0.29 -4.73
C HIS A 92 10.60 -0.96 -3.87
N THR A 93 9.38 -1.43 -3.63
CA THR A 93 9.09 -2.59 -2.80
C THR A 93 7.83 -3.33 -3.26
N THR A 94 7.74 -4.61 -2.92
CA THR A 94 6.59 -5.47 -3.21
C THR A 94 5.59 -5.41 -2.06
N HIS A 95 4.33 -5.74 -2.33
CA HIS A 95 3.24 -5.65 -1.36
C HIS A 95 3.54 -6.46 -0.09
N THR A 96 3.89 -7.74 -0.25
CA THR A 96 4.10 -8.68 0.86
C THR A 96 5.29 -8.30 1.74
N PHE A 97 6.37 -7.78 1.13
CA PHE A 97 7.64 -7.60 1.84
C PHE A 97 7.91 -6.15 2.25
N MET A 98 7.07 -5.18 1.87
CA MET A 98 7.30 -3.78 2.22
C MET A 98 7.38 -3.52 3.72
N MET A 99 6.66 -4.30 4.53
CA MET A 99 6.68 -4.19 5.98
C MET A 99 8.06 -4.48 6.60
N PHE A 100 8.94 -5.18 5.87
CA PHE A 100 10.30 -5.50 6.31
C PHE A 100 11.36 -4.57 5.71
N ASN A 101 10.97 -3.63 4.84
CA ASN A 101 11.91 -2.69 4.22
C ASN A 101 12.31 -1.61 5.25
N PRO A 102 13.61 -1.46 5.59
CA PRO A 102 14.04 -0.47 6.58
C PRO A 102 13.68 0.98 6.21
N ILE A 103 13.63 1.32 4.92
CA ILE A 103 13.16 2.64 4.48
C ILE A 103 11.68 2.81 4.86
N VAL A 104 10.83 1.80 4.60
CA VAL A 104 9.40 1.86 4.98
C VAL A 104 9.25 2.02 6.48
N ILE A 105 10.00 1.27 7.28
CA ILE A 105 9.92 1.33 8.75
C ILE A 105 10.36 2.72 9.25
N ALA A 106 11.49 3.23 8.77
CA ALA A 106 11.99 4.55 9.14
C ALA A 106 11.00 5.66 8.72
N GLU A 107 10.37 5.54 7.57
CA GLU A 107 9.37 6.48 7.08
C GLU A 107 8.06 6.45 7.89
N ILE A 108 7.65 5.29 8.40
CA ILE A 108 6.54 5.20 9.35
C ILE A 108 6.87 5.98 10.61
N VAL A 109 8.07 5.81 11.17
CA VAL A 109 8.50 6.55 12.37
C VAL A 109 8.55 8.05 12.08
N ASN A 110 9.17 8.47 10.97
CA ASN A 110 9.21 9.88 10.55
C ASN A 110 7.81 10.48 10.45
N PHE A 111 6.85 9.78 9.84
CA PHE A 111 5.49 10.27 9.72
C PHE A 111 4.79 10.40 11.08
N VAL A 112 4.95 9.41 11.96
CA VAL A 112 4.35 9.46 13.31
C VAL A 112 4.93 10.61 14.14
N GLU A 113 6.24 10.86 14.04
CA GLU A 113 6.91 11.91 14.83
C GLU A 113 6.72 13.32 14.25
N LYS A 114 6.70 13.44 12.92
CA LYS A 114 6.82 14.74 12.23
C LYS A 114 5.62 15.07 11.32
N GLY A 115 4.72 14.12 11.10
CA GLY A 115 3.56 14.28 10.22
C GLY A 115 3.87 14.25 8.72
N ALA A 116 5.09 13.90 8.31
CA ALA A 116 5.52 13.85 6.91
C ALA A 116 6.61 12.80 6.68
N PHE A 117 6.76 12.36 5.43
CA PHE A 117 7.83 11.45 5.02
C PHE A 117 9.11 12.22 4.68
N GLN A 118 10.28 11.59 4.86
CA GLN A 118 11.57 12.07 4.36
C GLN A 118 11.80 11.52 2.94
N HIS A 119 11.28 12.23 1.95
CA HIS A 119 11.44 11.84 0.54
C HIS A 119 12.93 11.72 0.17
N GLY A 120 13.30 10.59 -0.41
CA GLY A 120 14.67 10.31 -0.82
C GLY A 120 15.56 9.66 0.26
N LEU A 121 14.99 9.23 1.40
CA LEU A 121 15.71 8.49 2.42
C LEU A 121 16.41 7.26 1.83
N THR A 122 17.72 7.18 2.03
CA THR A 122 18.53 6.05 1.57
C THR A 122 18.46 4.88 2.55
N MET A 123 18.79 3.70 2.05
CA MET A 123 18.87 2.50 2.90
C MET A 123 19.89 2.65 4.04
N GLN A 124 20.99 3.35 3.79
CA GLN A 124 22.02 3.61 4.79
C GLN A 124 21.49 4.52 5.91
N GLU A 125 20.83 5.62 5.54
CA GLU A 125 20.24 6.56 6.50
C GLU A 125 19.12 5.89 7.32
N ALA A 126 18.22 5.17 6.65
CA ALA A 126 17.15 4.41 7.30
C ALA A 126 17.71 3.41 8.31
N SER A 127 18.70 2.60 7.90
CA SER A 127 19.31 1.60 8.79
C SER A 127 20.03 2.24 9.98
N THR A 128 20.72 3.36 9.76
CA THR A 128 21.42 4.10 10.82
C THR A 128 20.43 4.68 11.83
N ALA A 129 19.35 5.29 11.34
CA ALA A 129 18.30 5.85 12.19
C ALA A 129 17.63 4.77 13.05
N LEU A 130 17.29 3.62 12.45
CA LEU A 130 16.68 2.51 13.19
C LEU A 130 17.63 1.90 14.23
N LEU A 131 18.91 1.72 13.90
CA LEU A 131 19.91 1.22 14.86
C LEU A 131 20.11 2.18 16.05
N ALA A 132 20.01 3.49 15.82
CA ALA A 132 20.11 4.48 16.88
C ALA A 132 18.96 4.41 17.90
N MET A 133 17.80 3.87 17.52
CA MET A 133 16.64 3.71 18.43
C MET A 133 16.85 2.61 19.49
N PHE A 134 17.82 1.71 19.29
CA PHE A 134 18.09 0.59 20.19
C PHE A 134 19.37 0.78 21.03
N ARG A 135 19.90 2.00 21.07
CA ARG A 135 21.05 2.38 21.90
C ARG A 135 20.59 3.19 23.10
#